data_AF-A0A7C7UI10-F1
#
_entry.id   AF-A0A7C7UI10-F1
#
_cell.length_a   1.000
_cell.length_b   1.000
_cell.length_c   1.000
_cell.angle_alpha   90.00
_cell.angle_beta   90.00
_cell.angle_gamma   90.00
#
_symmetry.space_group_name_H-M   'P 1'
#
loop_
_entity.id
_entity.type
_entity.pdbx_description
1 polymer ?
#
loop_
_entity_poly.entity_id
_entity_poly.type
_entity_poly.pdbx_seq_one_letter_code
_entity_poly.pdbx_strand_id
1 'polypeptide(L)' 'MEQALLYIAGALMMGLGALGAAVGIGILGGRFLEGAARQPELIPMLRTQFFIVMG' A
#
# COMPACT_ATOMS: atom_id res chain seq x y z
N MET A 1 -9.65 -32.46 -10.10
CA MET A 1 -9.90 -31.78 -8.81
C MET A 1 -8.69 -30.99 -8.31
N GLU A 2 -7.47 -31.47 -8.50
CA GLU A 2 -6.23 -30.80 -8.05
C GLU A 2 -6.03 -29.37 -8.59
N GLN A 3 -6.26 -29.15 -9.90
CA GLN A 3 -6.14 -27.81 -10.51
C GLN A 3 -7.09 -26.77 -9.90
N ALA A 4 -8.31 -27.16 -9.50
CA ALA A 4 -9.28 -26.25 -8.89
C ALA A 4 -8.78 -25.76 -7.51
N LEU A 5 -8.15 -26.64 -6.72
CA LEU A 5 -7.53 -26.26 -5.46
C LEU A 5 -6.35 -25.30 -5.64
N LEU A 6 -5.52 -25.51 -6.67
CA LEU A 6 -4.41 -24.61 -6.98
C LEU A 6 -4.90 -23.19 -7.32
N TYR A 7 -5.99 -23.07 -8.09
CA TYR A 7 -6.57 -21.76 -8.39
C TYR A 7 -7.15 -21.06 -7.17
N ILE A 8 -7.82 -21.79 -6.27
CA ILE A 8 -8.35 -21.24 -5.02
C ILE A 8 -7.20 -20.78 -4.12
N ALA A 9 -6.15 -21.59 -3.97
CA ALA A 9 -4.97 -21.23 -3.19
C ALA A 9 -4.26 -19.99 -3.75
N GLY A 10 -4.09 -19.91 -5.08
CA GLY A 10 -3.53 -18.74 -5.75
C GLY A 10 -4.37 -17.48 -5.56
N ALA A 11 -5.70 -17.61 -5.70
CA ALA A 11 -6.62 -16.49 -5.49
C ALA A 11 -6.59 -15.97 -4.05
N LEU A 12 -6.52 -16.85 -3.05
CA LEU A 12 -6.41 -16.47 -1.65
C LEU A 12 -5.07 -15.79 -1.34
N MET A 13 -3.95 -16.34 -1.81
CA MET A 13 -2.64 -15.71 -1.61
C MET A 13 -2.59 -14.31 -2.21
N MET A 14 -3.05 -14.16 -3.45
CA MET A 14 -3.07 -12.87 -4.15
C MET A 14 -4.04 -11.89 -3.49
N GLY A 15 -5.26 -12.34 -3.17
CA GLY A 15 -6.30 -11.50 -2.57
C GLY A 15 -5.92 -10.98 -1.19
N LEU A 16 -5.37 -11.83 -0.33
CA LEU A 16 -4.91 -11.44 1.00
C LEU A 16 -3.67 -10.54 0.93
N GLY A 17 -2.72 -10.83 0.03
CA GLY A 17 -1.57 -9.95 -0.22
C GLY A 17 -1.99 -8.56 -0.71
N ALA A 18 -2.93 -8.51 -1.66
CA ALA A 18 -3.47 -7.26 -2.19
C ALA A 18 -4.23 -6.45 -1.13
N LEU A 19 -5.00 -7.11 -0.26
CA LEU A 19 -5.67 -6.45 0.88
C LEU A 19 -4.67 -5.80 1.83
N GLY A 20 -3.61 -6.52 2.21
CA GLY A 20 -2.55 -5.97 3.07
C GLY A 20 -1.86 -4.76 2.44
N ALA A 21 -1.53 -4.85 1.15
CA ALA A 21 -0.95 -3.73 0.40
C ALA A 21 -1.91 -2.53 0.32
N ALA A 22 -3.17 -2.74 -0.01
CA ALA A 22 -4.16 -1.67 -0.12
C ALA A 22 -4.34 -0.89 1.20
N VAL A 23 -4.38 -1.61 2.34
CA VAL A 23 -4.47 -0.98 3.66
C VAL A 23 -3.19 -0.20 3.99
N GLY A 24 -2.01 -0.80 3.78
CA GLY A 24 -0.74 -0.13 4.04
C GLY A 24 -0.57 1.15 3.24
N ILE A 25 -0.84 1.09 1.93
CA ILE A 25 -0.77 2.24 1.02
C ILE A 25 -1.78 3.31 1.40
N GLY A 26 -3.02 2.92 1.74
CA GLY A 26 -4.07 3.86 2.16
C GLY A 26 -3.70 4.65 3.42
N ILE A 27 -3.13 3.97 4.42
CA ILE A 27 -2.66 4.62 5.66
C ILE A 27 -1.48 5.56 5.36
N LEU A 28 -0.50 5.08 4.59
CA LEU A 28 0.69 5.87 4.23
C LEU A 28 0.29 7.14 3.46
N GLY A 29 -0.60 7.01 2.47
CA GLY A 29 -1.11 8.11 1.66
C GLY A 29 -1.91 9.11 2.49
N GLY A 30 -2.75 8.63 3.41
CA GLY A 30 -3.48 9.50 4.35
C GLY A 30 -2.54 10.34 5.21
N ARG A 31 -1.49 9.72 5.78
CA ARG A 31 -0.49 10.43 6.59
C ARG A 31 0.34 11.42 5.78
N PHE A 32 0.67 11.07 4.55
CA PHE A 32 1.35 11.98 3.62
C PHE A 32 0.49 13.23 3.36
N LEU A 33 -0.81 13.06 3.07
CA LEU A 33 -1.72 14.18 2.85
C LEU A 33 -1.91 15.05 4.09
N GLU A 34 -2.05 14.45 5.27
CA GLU A 34 -2.10 15.19 6.55
C GLU A 34 -0.83 16.02 6.79
N GLY A 35 0.35 15.44 6.53
CA GLY A 35 1.63 16.13 6.66
C GLY A 35 1.78 17.28 5.67
N ALA A 36 1.40 17.05 4.41
CA ALA A 36 1.41 18.06 3.36
C ALA A 36 0.45 19.22 3.64
N ALA A 37 -0.73 18.92 4.17
CA ALA A 37 -1.73 19.94 4.53
C ALA A 37 -1.31 20.77 5.74
N ARG A 38 -0.64 20.16 6.72
CA ARG A 38 -0.14 20.87 7.92
C ARG A 38 1.09 21.71 7.65
N GLN A 39 2.03 21.19 6.87
CA GLN A 39 3.32 21.84 6.59
C GLN A 39 3.69 21.65 5.12
N PRO A 40 3.27 22.58 4.23
CA PRO A 40 3.53 22.47 2.80
C PRO A 40 5.03 22.43 2.45
N GLU A 41 5.87 23.03 3.30
CA GLU A 41 7.33 23.07 3.16
C GLU A 41 7.97 21.68 3.23
N LEU A 42 7.34 20.73 3.95
CA LEU A 42 7.85 19.38 4.13
C LEU A 42 7.51 18.44 2.97
N ILE A 43 6.66 18.86 2.02
CA ILE A 43 6.23 18.03 0.88
C ILE A 43 7.40 17.38 0.12
N PRO A 44 8.51 18.08 -0.20
CA PRO A 44 9.64 17.45 -0.90
C PRO A 44 10.25 16.29 -0.11
N MET A 45 10.40 16.45 1.20
CA MET A 45 10.94 15.40 2.09
C MET A 45 9.94 14.24 2.24
N LEU A 46 8.68 14.56 2.56
CA LEU A 46 7.62 13.56 2.76
C LEU A 46 7.38 12.72 1.50
N ARG A 47 7.49 13.32 0.31
CA ARG A 47 7.32 12.63 -0.97
C ARG A 47 8.46 11.63 -1.23
N THR A 48 9.70 12.01 -0.94
CA THR A 48 10.85 11.08 -1.05
C THR A 48 10.68 9.90 -0.11
N GLN A 49 10.27 10.14 1.14
CA GLN A 49 10.00 9.08 2.12
C GLN A 49 8.83 8.19 1.69
N PHE A 50 7.76 8.79 1.17
CA PHE A 50 6.62 8.07 0.63
C PHE A 50 7.06 7.11 -0.49
N PHE A 51 7.87 7.57 -1.45
CA PHE A 51 8.36 6.72 -2.53
C PHE A 51 9.32 5.60 -2.07
N ILE A 52 10.12 5.82 -1.03
CA ILE A 52 11.00 4.78 -0.45
C ILE A 52 10.18 3.65 0.17
N VAL A 53 9.04 3.96 0.79
CA VAL A 53 8.17 2.95 1.41
C VAL A 53 7.25 2.27 0.39
N MET A 54 6.91 2.97 -0.69
CA MET A 54 6.02 2.48 -1.75
C MET A 54 6.71 1.66 -2.84
N GLY A 55 8.01 1.88 -3.06
CA GLY A 55 8.84 1.18 -4.04
C GLY A 55 9.51 -0.06 -3.47
#